data_AF-A0A412X2V7-F1
#
_entry.id   AF-A0A412X2V7-F1
#
_cell.length_a   1.000
_cell.length_b   1.000
_cell.length_c   1.000
_cell.angle_alpha   90.00
_cell.angle_beta   90.00
_cell.angle_gamma   90.00
#
_symmetry.space_group_name_H-M   'P 1'
#
loop_
_entity.id
_entity.type
_entity.pdbx_description
1 polymer ?
#
loop_
_entity_poly.entity_id
_entity_poly.type
_entity_poly.pdbx_seq_one_letter_code
_entity_poly.pdbx_strand_id
1 'polypeptide(L)'
;MKTTLFSKNRNEKNYELFFESDELHRVQYLLETKQFGELSELQSSEDEDTGIKLKLSLAERGKLVTAQLFEYIMSAYEAVSPIMTFRNKEAVALSGAVTLDE
;
A
#
# COMPACT_ATOMS: atom_id res chain seq x y z
N MET A 1 -22.53 -3.49 -27.39
CA MET A 1 -21.66 -2.68 -26.51
C MET A 1 -20.36 -3.45 -26.29
N LYS A 2 -19.21 -2.88 -26.70
CA LYS A 2 -17.90 -3.43 -26.32
C LYS A 2 -17.56 -2.90 -24.94
N THR A 3 -17.79 -3.69 -23.90
CA THR A 3 -17.16 -3.46 -22.60
C THR A 3 -15.71 -3.90 -22.72
N THR A 4 -14.81 -2.93 -22.87
CA THR A 4 -13.37 -3.15 -22.77
C THR A 4 -13.08 -3.69 -21.37
N LEU A 5 -12.91 -5.01 -21.26
CA LEU A 5 -12.32 -5.63 -20.08
C LEU A 5 -10.95 -4.99 -19.89
N PHE A 6 -10.75 -4.41 -18.71
CA PHE A 6 -9.49 -3.88 -18.22
C PHE A 6 -8.32 -4.73 -18.73
N SER A 7 -7.44 -4.13 -19.55
CA SER A 7 -6.22 -4.80 -19.96
C SER A 7 -5.43 -5.06 -18.69
N LYS A 8 -5.30 -6.34 -18.30
CA LYS A 8 -4.39 -6.81 -17.27
C LYS A 8 -3.01 -6.28 -17.63
N ASN A 9 -2.61 -5.17 -17.02
CA ASN A 9 -1.36 -4.51 -17.31
C ASN A 9 -0.28 -5.49 -16.84
N ARG A 10 0.39 -6.15 -17.77
CA ARG A 10 1.37 -7.24 -17.51
C ARG A 10 2.56 -6.84 -16.61
N ASN A 11 2.60 -5.59 -16.14
CA ASN A 11 3.69 -4.97 -15.37
C ASN A 11 3.22 -4.38 -14.02
N GLU A 12 2.01 -4.72 -13.56
CA GLU A 12 1.53 -4.28 -12.25
C GLU A 12 2.03 -5.25 -11.17
N LYS A 13 2.87 -4.76 -10.24
CA LYS A 13 3.33 -5.52 -9.07
C LYS A 13 2.53 -5.07 -7.84
N ASN A 14 1.96 -6.01 -7.10
CA ASN A 14 1.24 -5.71 -5.86
C ASN A 14 2.10 -6.07 -4.66
N TYR A 15 2.07 -5.22 -3.63
CA TYR A 15 2.73 -5.44 -2.35
C TYR A 15 1.71 -5.27 -1.23
N GLU A 16 1.83 -6.10 -0.20
CA GLU A 16 1.02 -6.02 1.01
C GLU A 16 1.98 -5.91 2.20
N LEU A 17 1.78 -4.89 3.03
CA LEU A 17 2.52 -4.68 4.27
C LEU A 17 1.53 -4.79 5.44
N PHE A 18 1.95 -5.46 6.50
CA PHE A 18 1.13 -5.72 7.68
C PHE A 18 1.71 -5.02 8.89
N PHE A 19 0.86 -4.35 9.66
CA PHE A 19 1.23 -3.57 10.83
C PHE A 19 0.30 -3.89 12.00
N GLU A 20 0.76 -3.61 13.22
CA GLU A 20 -0.09 -3.66 14.41
C GLU A 20 -1.28 -2.68 14.33
N SER A 21 -2.35 -2.97 15.08
CA SER A 21 -3.62 -2.22 14.98
C SER A 21 -3.48 -0.73 15.34
N ASP A 22 -2.60 -0.40 16.27
CA ASP A 22 -2.35 0.96 16.74
C ASP A 22 -1.52 1.81 15.76
N GLU A 23 -0.91 1.18 14.74
CA GLU A 23 -0.12 1.87 13.72
C GLU A 23 -0.97 2.56 12.64
N LEU A 24 -2.30 2.35 12.59
CA LEU A 24 -3.17 2.88 11.53
C LEU A 24 -2.93 4.38 11.26
N HIS A 25 -2.98 5.20 12.30
CA HIS A 25 -2.80 6.65 12.18
C HIS A 25 -1.39 7.03 11.76
N ARG A 26 -0.37 6.25 12.17
CA ARG A 26 1.02 6.49 11.80
C ARG A 26 1.25 6.14 10.33
N VAL A 27 0.76 4.98 9.86
CA VAL A 27 0.83 4.61 8.44
C VAL A 27 0.14 5.66 7.58
N GLN A 28 -1.07 6.09 7.96
CA GLN A 28 -1.81 7.12 7.24
C GLN A 28 -1.02 8.44 7.18
N TYR A 29 -0.49 8.89 8.32
CA TYR A 29 0.32 10.09 8.41
C TYR A 29 1.54 10.03 7.46
N LEU A 30 2.31 8.93 7.47
CA LEU A 30 3.49 8.78 6.61
C LEU A 30 3.15 8.80 5.12
N LEU A 31 2.00 8.23 4.73
CA LEU A 31 1.52 8.29 3.33
C LEU A 31 1.11 9.71 2.93
N GLU A 32 0.43 10.44 3.80
CA GLU A 32 -0.04 11.81 3.56
C GLU A 32 1.12 12.82 3.52
N THR A 33 2.10 12.66 4.42
CA THR A 33 3.30 13.51 4.49
C THR A 33 4.43 13.07 3.57
N LYS A 34 4.27 11.91 2.90
CA LYS A 34 5.23 11.33 1.95
C LYS A 34 6.56 10.94 2.59
N GLN A 35 6.55 10.64 3.87
CA GLN A 35 7.71 10.16 4.64
C GLN A 35 7.85 8.63 4.50
N PHE A 36 7.91 8.14 3.27
CA PHE A 36 7.84 6.70 2.98
C PHE A 36 8.97 5.86 3.58
N GLY A 37 10.14 6.46 3.81
CA GLY A 37 11.30 5.76 4.40
C GLY A 37 11.09 5.34 5.86
N GLU A 38 10.11 5.93 6.55
CA GLU A 38 9.81 5.60 7.95
C GLU A 38 8.82 4.43 8.06
N LEU A 39 8.29 3.91 6.94
CA LEU A 39 7.37 2.76 6.95
C LEU A 39 8.01 1.50 7.51
N SER A 40 9.32 1.31 7.31
CA SER A 40 10.07 0.17 7.86
C SER A 40 10.32 0.27 9.36
N GLU A 41 10.08 1.44 9.97
CA GLU A 41 10.25 1.67 11.41
C GLU A 41 8.97 1.42 12.21
N LEU A 42 7.84 1.18 11.53
CA LEU A 42 6.57 0.86 12.17
C LEU A 42 6.55 -0.59 12.68
N GLN A 43 5.72 -0.84 13.70
CA GLN A 43 5.54 -2.19 14.22
C GLN A 43 4.82 -3.06 13.19
N SER A 44 5.56 -4.02 12.63
CA SER A 44 5.02 -5.02 11.72
C SER A 44 4.21 -6.08 12.47
N SER A 45 3.07 -6.49 11.91
CA SER A 45 2.33 -7.67 12.38
C SER A 45 2.85 -8.93 11.68
N GLU A 46 3.10 -10.00 12.44
CA GLU A 46 3.36 -11.33 11.88
C GLU A 46 2.06 -12.09 11.56
N ASP A 47 0.94 -11.64 12.12
CA ASP A 47 -0.37 -12.27 11.98
C ASP A 47 -1.17 -11.61 10.84
N GLU A 48 -1.48 -12.38 9.81
CA GLU A 48 -2.27 -11.92 8.68
C GLU A 48 -3.75 -11.68 9.03
N ASP A 49 -4.25 -12.17 10.18
CA ASP A 49 -5.66 -12.09 10.60
C ASP A 49 -5.92 -11.03 11.69
N THR A 50 -5.05 -10.03 11.82
CA THR A 50 -5.22 -8.91 12.76
C THR A 50 -4.49 -7.67 12.26
N GLY A 51 -4.82 -6.51 12.82
CA GLY A 51 -4.09 -5.27 12.56
C GLY A 51 -4.44 -4.61 11.23
N ILE A 52 -3.44 -3.92 10.68
CA ILE A 52 -3.57 -3.02 9.55
C ILE A 52 -2.83 -3.58 8.35
N LYS A 53 -3.50 -3.63 7.20
CA LYS A 53 -2.88 -3.97 5.92
C LYS A 53 -2.80 -2.75 5.02
N LEU A 54 -1.59 -2.40 4.61
CA LEU A 54 -1.34 -1.46 3.53
C LEU A 54 -1.17 -2.23 2.22
N LYS A 55 -2.10 -2.02 1.29
CA LYS A 55 -2.02 -2.58 -0.05
C LYS A 55 -1.47 -1.54 -1.02
N LEU A 56 -0.42 -1.91 -1.74
CA LEU A 56 0.22 -1.10 -2.77
C LEU A 56 0.10 -1.79 -4.14
N SER A 57 -0.26 -1.02 -5.15
CA SER A 57 -0.14 -1.45 -6.55
C SER A 57 0.83 -0.54 -7.30
N LEU A 58 1.94 -1.12 -7.76
CA LEU A 58 2.98 -0.46 -8.54
C LEU A 58 2.74 -0.73 -10.02
N ALA A 59 2.44 0.32 -10.78
CA ALA A 59 2.29 0.30 -12.22
C ALA A 59 3.38 1.15 -12.92
N GLU A 60 3.44 1.06 -14.25
CA GLU A 60 4.32 1.88 -15.09
C GLU A 60 5.81 1.82 -14.67
N ARG A 61 6.29 0.65 -14.22
CA ARG A 61 7.66 0.44 -13.70
C ARG A 61 7.97 1.30 -12.47
N GLY A 62 7.02 1.39 -11.54
CA GLY A 62 7.16 2.15 -10.28
C GLY A 62 6.94 3.67 -10.43
N LYS A 63 6.42 4.13 -11.58
CA LYS A 63 6.09 5.55 -11.82
C LYS A 63 4.67 5.93 -11.41
N LEU A 64 3.84 4.94 -11.13
CA LEU A 64 2.49 5.11 -10.60
C LEU A 64 2.33 4.10 -9.45
N VAL A 65 1.98 4.59 -8.27
CA VAL A 65 1.65 3.74 -7.12
C VAL A 65 0.28 4.13 -6.61
N THR A 66 -0.59 3.14 -6.42
CA THR A 66 -1.80 3.31 -5.60
C THR A 66 -1.60 2.67 -4.25
N ALA A 67 -2.13 3.29 -3.20
CA ALA A 67 -2.04 2.83 -1.82
C ALA A 67 -3.41 2.88 -1.15
N GLN A 68 -3.74 1.86 -0.37
CA GLN A 68 -4.96 1.84 0.43
C GLN A 68 -4.76 1.04 1.71
N LEU A 69 -5.24 1.59 2.83
CA LEU A 69 -5.25 0.97 4.15
C LEU A 69 -6.52 0.18 4.39
N PHE A 70 -6.35 -0.96 5.02
CA PHE A 70 -7.40 -1.86 5.48
C PHE A 70 -7.16 -2.21 6.95
N GLU A 71 -8.24 -2.40 7.69
CA GLU A 71 -8.21 -2.90 9.07
C GLU A 71 -8.93 -4.25 9.12
N TYR A 72 -8.41 -5.18 9.91
CA TYR A 72 -9.08 -6.47 10.12
C TYR A 72 -10.25 -6.31 11.10
N ILE A 73 -11.47 -6.47 10.60
CA ILE A 73 -12.70 -6.35 11.39
C ILE A 73 -13.50 -7.64 11.25
N MET A 74 -13.78 -8.28 12.39
CA MET A 74 -14.74 -9.39 12.50
C MET A 74 -14.62 -10.48 11.42
N SER A 75 -13.39 -10.83 10.99
CA SER A 75 -12.99 -11.87 10.01
C SER A 75 -12.50 -11.42 8.63
N ALA A 76 -12.50 -10.13 8.32
CA ALA A 76 -12.03 -9.65 7.01
C ALA A 76 -11.34 -8.29 7.09
N TYR A 77 -10.47 -8.03 6.12
CA TYR A 77 -9.91 -6.70 5.90
C TYR A 77 -10.91 -5.79 5.22
N GLU A 78 -11.31 -4.73 5.90
CA GLU A 78 -12.18 -3.69 5.36
C GLU A 78 -11.38 -2.41 5.08
N ALA A 79 -11.70 -1.73 3.98
CA ALA A 79 -11.01 -0.51 3.61
C ALA A 79 -11.36 0.62 4.59
N VAL A 80 -10.35 1.18 5.26
CA VAL A 80 -10.50 2.28 6.24
C VAL A 80 -9.97 3.61 5.73
N SER A 81 -9.50 3.64 4.47
CA SER A 81 -8.99 4.86 3.82
C SER A 81 -9.39 4.93 2.35
N PRO A 82 -9.45 6.14 1.76
CA PRO A 82 -9.55 6.31 0.32
C PRO A 82 -8.29 5.80 -0.39
N ILE A 83 -8.43 5.47 -1.68
CA ILE A 83 -7.26 5.13 -2.51
C ILE A 83 -6.42 6.39 -2.71
N MET A 84 -5.18 6.35 -2.25
CA MET A 84 -4.16 7.36 -2.50
C MET A 84 -3.41 7.01 -3.78
N THR A 85 -3.06 8.03 -4.58
CA THR A 85 -2.32 7.85 -5.84
C THR A 85 -1.08 8.71 -5.84
N PHE A 86 0.08 8.08 -5.98
CA PHE A 86 1.39 8.70 -6.06
C PHE A 86 1.93 8.57 -7.48
N ARG A 87 2.62 9.62 -7.96
CA ARG A 87 3.16 9.66 -9.33
C ARG A 87 4.62 10.08 -9.35
N ASN A 88 5.34 9.61 -10.37
CA ASN A 88 6.72 10.01 -10.67
C ASN A 88 7.63 9.90 -9.44
N LYS A 89 8.14 11.03 -8.92
CA LYS A 89 9.11 11.05 -7.81
C LYS A 89 8.55 10.36 -6.55
N GLU A 90 7.29 10.60 -6.22
CA GLU A 90 6.64 10.02 -5.05
C GLU A 90 6.43 8.51 -5.22
N ALA A 91 5.99 8.10 -6.42
CA ALA A 91 5.83 6.71 -6.77
C ALA A 91 7.16 5.94 -6.68
N VAL A 92 8.26 6.53 -7.17
CA VAL A 92 9.60 5.94 -7.11
C VAL A 92 10.09 5.85 -5.67
N ALA A 93 9.88 6.88 -4.85
CA ALA A 93 10.27 6.88 -3.45
C ALA A 93 9.50 5.83 -2.64
N LEU A 94 8.18 5.75 -2.81
CA LEU A 94 7.34 4.74 -2.15
C LEU A 94 7.67 3.33 -2.64
N SER A 95 7.88 3.14 -3.95
CA SER A 95 8.32 1.85 -4.49
C SER A 95 9.65 1.44 -3.87
N GLY A 96 10.62 2.36 -3.83
CA GLY A 96 11.93 2.09 -3.25
C GLY A 96 11.85 1.71 -1.77
N ALA A 97 10.98 2.35 -0.98
CA ALA A 97 10.81 2.03 0.43
C ALA A 97 10.27 0.61 0.69
N VAL A 98 9.53 0.02 -0.27
CA VAL A 98 8.86 -1.28 -0.09
C VAL A 98 9.51 -2.43 -0.86
N THR A 99 10.53 -2.14 -1.68
CA THR A 99 11.25 -3.16 -2.46
C THR A 99 12.69 -3.39 -1.99
N LEU A 100 13.06 -2.94 -0.78
CA LEU A 100 14.46 -2.99 -0.31
C LEU A 100 15.03 -4.41 -0.11
N ASP A 101 14.19 -5.46 -0.16
CA ASP A 101 14.56 -6.86 0.05
C ASP A 101 14.56 -7.74 -1.23
N GLU A 102 14.46 -7.17 -2.45
CA GLU A 102 14.74 -7.89 -3.73
C GLU A 102 16.13 -7.59 -4.29
#